data_AF-J9CMN8-F1
#
_entry.id   AF-J9CMN8-F1
#
_cell.length_a   1.000
_cell.length_b   1.000
_cell.length_c   1.000
_cell.angle_alpha   90.00
_cell.angle_beta   90.00
_cell.angle_gamma   90.00
#
_symmetry.space_group_name_H-M   'P 1'
#
loop_
_entity.id
_entity.type
_entity.pdbx_description
1 polymer ?
#
loop_
_entity_poly.entity_id
_entity_poly.type
_entity_poly.pdbx_seq_one_letter_code
_entity_poly.pdbx_strand_id
1 'polypeptide(L)'
;ALRIFNDMIRNVGFENMMSSQSGNMQVDAMMATPALFSELLLQSHDNCLHLLPALPTEWPEGEIEGGWLLVAAISYHSNGHMDNLRR
;
A
#
# COMPACT_ATOMS: atom_id res chain seq x y z
N ALA A 1 9.10 -2.31 -1.51
CA ALA A 1 7.89 -2.92 -2.10
C ALA A 1 7.50 -2.32 -3.45
N LEU A 2 7.62 -1.00 -3.68
CA LEU A 2 7.25 -0.39 -4.98
C LEU A 2 7.90 -1.03 -6.20
N ARG A 3 9.18 -1.43 -6.12
CA ARG A 3 9.84 -2.19 -7.19
C ARG A 3 9.08 -3.47 -7.56
N ILE A 4 8.67 -4.25 -6.57
CA ILE A 4 7.94 -5.51 -6.76
C ILE A 4 6.58 -5.24 -7.40
N PHE A 5 5.87 -4.20 -6.94
CA PHE A 5 4.60 -3.80 -7.55
C PHE A 5 4.76 -3.37 -9.02
N ASN A 6 5.79 -2.57 -9.32
CA ASN A 6 6.09 -2.16 -10.69
C ASN A 6 6.40 -3.36 -11.59
N ASP A 7 7.13 -4.36 -11.08
CA ASP A 7 7.40 -5.59 -11.80
C ASP A 7 6.13 -6.44 -12.00
N MET A 8 5.22 -6.47 -11.03
CA MET A 8 3.92 -7.13 -11.15
C MET A 8 3.06 -6.51 -12.24
N ILE A 9 2.93 -5.18 -12.28
CA ILE A 9 2.17 -4.50 -13.33
C ILE A 9 2.77 -4.77 -14.70
N ARG A 10 4.10 -4.67 -14.83
CA ARG A 10 4.77 -4.74 -16.14
C ARG A 10 4.80 -6.14 -16.74
N ASN A 11 4.96 -7.16 -15.90
CA ASN A 11 5.25 -8.51 -16.39
C ASN A 11 4.12 -9.51 -16.12
N VAL A 12 3.21 -9.17 -15.20
CA VAL A 12 2.23 -10.10 -14.62
C VAL A 12 0.82 -9.52 -14.72
N GLY A 13 0.62 -8.34 -15.31
CA GLY A 13 -0.69 -7.71 -15.47
C GLY A 13 -1.32 -7.99 -16.83
N PHE A 14 -2.61 -8.36 -16.85
CA PHE A 14 -3.45 -8.27 -18.03
C PHE A 14 -3.86 -6.81 -18.30
N GLU A 15 -4.38 -6.52 -19.49
CA GLU A 15 -4.86 -5.19 -19.88
C GLU A 15 -6.00 -4.69 -18.97
N ASN A 16 -6.77 -5.60 -18.37
CA ASN A 16 -7.81 -5.30 -17.40
C ASN A 16 -7.30 -5.18 -15.94
N MET A 17 -5.98 -5.07 -15.75
CA MET A 17 -5.29 -5.01 -14.45
C MET A 17 -5.41 -6.26 -13.57
N MET A 18 -5.94 -7.38 -14.07
CA MET A 18 -5.87 -8.64 -13.34
C MET A 18 -4.47 -9.23 -13.37
N SER A 19 -4.12 -9.96 -12.31
CA SER A 19 -2.85 -10.66 -12.25
C SER A 19 -2.90 -11.96 -13.07
N SER A 20 -1.83 -12.21 -13.82
CA SER A 20 -1.60 -13.38 -14.66
C SER A 20 -0.52 -14.26 -14.05
N GLN A 21 -0.89 -15.43 -13.55
CA GLN A 21 0.10 -16.42 -13.15
C GLN A 21 0.10 -17.56 -14.16
N SER A 22 1.24 -17.77 -14.83
CA SER A 22 1.40 -18.83 -15.83
C SER A 22 0.34 -18.79 -16.94
N GLY A 23 -0.11 -17.59 -17.33
CA GLY A 23 -1.12 -17.39 -18.38
C GLY A 23 -2.58 -17.46 -17.91
N ASN A 24 -2.83 -17.70 -16.62
CA ASN A 24 -4.18 -17.75 -16.05
C ASN A 24 -4.46 -16.52 -15.18
N MET A 25 -5.69 -16.02 -15.25
CA MET A 25 -6.17 -14.96 -14.36
C MET A 25 -6.25 -15.47 -12.92
N GLN A 26 -5.62 -14.74 -12.01
CA GLN A 26 -5.58 -15.06 -10.58
C GLN A 26 -6.11 -13.90 -9.73
N VAL A 27 -7.19 -14.17 -9.00
CA VAL A 27 -7.90 -13.18 -8.18
C VAL A 27 -7.15 -12.95 -6.86
N ASP A 28 -6.49 -13.97 -6.31
CA ASP A 28 -5.74 -13.88 -5.06
C ASP A 28 -4.59 -12.85 -5.14
N ALA A 29 -3.80 -12.89 -6.21
CA ALA A 29 -2.71 -11.95 -6.44
C ALA A 29 -3.21 -10.52 -6.70
N MET A 30 -4.38 -10.37 -7.33
CA MET A 30 -5.03 -9.06 -7.48
C MET A 30 -5.49 -8.52 -6.11
N MET A 31 -6.10 -9.36 -5.28
CA MET A 31 -6.58 -8.99 -3.95
C MET A 31 -5.45 -8.76 -2.93
N ALA A 32 -4.28 -9.38 -3.14
CA ALA A 32 -3.09 -9.14 -2.33
C ALA A 32 -2.47 -7.75 -2.57
N THR A 33 -2.73 -7.13 -3.73
CA THR A 33 -2.13 -5.84 -4.11
C THR A 33 -2.58 -4.69 -3.17
N PRO A 34 -3.88 -4.49 -2.87
CA PRO A 34 -4.32 -3.54 -1.84
C PRO A 34 -3.74 -3.80 -0.45
N ALA A 35 -3.55 -5.07 -0.07
CA ALA A 35 -2.95 -5.43 1.21
C ALA A 35 -1.47 -5.02 1.27
N LEU A 36 -0.72 -5.23 0.19
CA LEU A 36 0.66 -4.75 0.06
C LEU A 36 0.77 -3.23 0.26
N PHE A 37 -0.13 -2.46 -0.36
CA PHE A 37 -0.16 -1.00 -0.15
C PHE A 37 -0.54 -0.62 1.27
N SER A 38 -1.47 -1.35 1.89
CA SER A 38 -1.82 -1.14 3.29
C SER A 38 -0.61 -1.36 4.20
N GLU A 39 0.17 -2.43 4.01
CA GLU A 39 1.37 -2.72 4.78
C GLU A 39 2.53 -1.72 4.56
N LEU A 40 2.58 -1.05 3.41
CA LEU A 40 3.56 0.02 3.18
C LEU A 40 3.29 1.25 4.04
N LEU A 41 2.00 1.51 4.29
CA LEU A 41 1.48 2.70 4.96
C LEU A 41 1.22 2.46 6.45
N LEU A 42 0.84 1.25 6.81
CA LEU A 42 0.41 0.87 8.15
C LEU A 42 0.71 -0.61 8.42
N GLN A 43 1.41 -0.87 9.51
CA GLN A 43 1.58 -2.23 10.02
C GLN A 43 1.07 -2.28 11.46
N SER A 44 0.37 -3.36 11.82
CA SER A 44 -0.26 -3.53 13.13
C SER A 44 0.20 -4.82 13.85
N HIS A 45 1.32 -5.39 13.42
CA HIS A 45 1.91 -6.57 14.06
C HIS A 45 2.77 -6.18 15.28
N ASP A 46 3.27 -7.18 16.02
CA ASP A 46 4.15 -7.00 17.19
C ASP A 46 3.58 -6.14 18.32
N ASN A 47 2.25 -6.14 18.48
CA ASN A 47 1.51 -5.35 19.48
C ASN A 47 1.76 -3.83 19.39
N CYS A 48 2.23 -3.34 18.25
CA CYS A 48 2.42 -1.91 18.00
C CYS A 48 1.87 -1.51 16.63
N LEU A 49 1.48 -0.23 16.54
CA LEU A 49 1.02 0.37 15.29
C LEU A 49 2.20 1.14 14.68
N HIS A 50 2.73 0.65 13.57
CA HIS A 50 3.75 1.31 12.78
C HIS A 50 3.08 2.11 11.66
N LEU A 51 3.20 3.44 11.74
CA LEU A 51 2.73 4.35 10.72
C LEU A 51 3.87 4.64 9.74
N LEU A 52 3.57 4.59 8.44
CA LEU A 52 4.48 4.81 7.33
C LEU A 52 5.78 3.97 7.40
N PRO A 53 5.71 2.66 7.72
CA PRO A 53 6.89 1.84 7.98
C PRO A 53 7.81 1.71 6.76
N ALA A 54 7.24 1.74 5.55
CA ALA A 54 7.99 1.54 4.31
C ALA A 54 7.50 2.49 3.20
N LEU A 55 7.21 3.74 3.57
CA LEU A 55 6.82 4.78 2.62
C LEU A 55 7.91 4.96 1.55
N PRO A 56 7.58 4.84 0.26
CA PRO A 56 8.56 5.03 -0.79
C PRO A 56 9.00 6.48 -0.94
N THR A 57 10.28 6.71 -1.27
CA THR A 57 10.84 8.05 -1.44
C THR A 57 10.21 8.82 -2.61
N GLU A 58 9.63 8.11 -3.57
CA GLU A 58 8.90 8.69 -4.70
C GLU A 58 7.56 9.35 -4.30
N TRP A 59 7.08 9.11 -3.07
CA TRP A 59 5.83 9.68 -2.54
C TRP A 59 6.16 10.66 -1.41
N PRO A 60 6.47 11.93 -1.75
CA PRO A 60 6.85 12.94 -0.76
C PRO A 60 5.65 13.42 0.07
N GLU A 61 4.47 13.47 -0.51
CA GLU A 61 3.26 13.99 0.14
C GLU A 61 2.06 13.14 -0.25
N GLY A 62 1.12 12.98 0.69
CA GLY A 62 -0.10 12.26 0.46
C GLY A 62 -1.01 12.21 1.68
N GLU A 63 -2.25 11.80 1.41
CA GLU A 63 -3.28 11.61 2.42
C GLU A 63 -3.98 10.27 2.16
N ILE A 64 -4.19 9.49 3.21
CA ILE A 64 -5.05 8.31 3.19
C ILE A 64 -6.10 8.48 4.27
N GLU A 65 -7.37 8.41 3.85
CA GLU A 65 -8.51 8.28 4.75
C GLU A 65 -9.01 6.84 4.68
N GLY A 66 -8.93 6.14 5.81
CA GLY A 66 -9.38 4.76 5.89
C GLY A 66 -10.86 4.63 6.30
N GLY A 67 -11.53 3.63 5.71
CA GLY A 67 -12.90 3.20 6.09
C GLY A 67 -12.91 2.01 7.07
N TRP A 68 -13.97 1.20 7.06
CA TRP A 68 -14.11 0.05 7.99
C TRP A 68 -12.95 -0.96 8.01
N LEU A 69 -12.15 -1.02 6.94
CA LEU A 69 -10.99 -1.92 6.82
C LEU A 69 -9.67 -1.29 7.33
N LEU A 70 -9.61 0.05 7.44
CA LEU A 70 -8.43 0.82 7.83
C LEU A 70 -8.90 1.94 8.77
N VAL A 71 -8.86 1.74 10.08
CA VAL A 71 -9.23 2.82 11.02
C VAL A 71 -8.00 3.72 11.25
N ALA A 72 -7.61 4.48 10.23
CA ALA A 72 -6.58 5.51 10.35
C ALA A 72 -6.74 6.56 9.24
N ALA A 73 -6.78 7.84 9.61
CA ALA A 73 -6.56 8.96 8.71
C ALA A 73 -5.09 9.41 8.90
N ILE A 74 -4.31 9.42 7.83
CA ILE A 74 -2.87 9.74 7.87
C ILE A 74 -2.57 10.75 6.78
N SER A 75 -2.01 11.90 7.17
CA SER A 75 -1.43 12.91 6.27
C SER A 75 0.08 13.00 6.53
N TYR A 76 0.88 13.07 5.46
CA TYR A 76 2.35 13.12 5.59
C TYR A 76 2.99 14.09 4.60
N HIS A 77 4.11 14.68 5.02
CA HIS A 77 5.00 15.51 4.20
C HIS A 77 6.42 14.91 4.17
N SER A 78 7.21 15.29 3.16
CA SER A 78 8.52 14.72 2.76
C SER A 78 9.62 14.69 3.82
N ASN A 79 9.32 15.20 5.00
CA ASN A 79 10.23 15.46 6.09
C ASN A 79 10.15 14.36 7.17
N GLY A 80 9.32 13.32 6.96
CA GLY A 80 9.11 12.20 7.90
C GLY A 80 8.41 12.60 9.20
N HIS A 81 7.95 13.85 9.33
CA HIS A 81 7.15 14.31 10.46
C HIS A 81 5.67 14.13 10.14
N MET A 82 5.00 13.33 10.97
CA MET A 82 3.55 13.12 10.91
C MET A 82 2.86 14.25 11.68
N ASP A 83 2.01 15.01 10.99
CA ASP A 83 1.07 15.91 11.67
C ASP A 83 -0.17 15.08 12.03
N ASN A 84 -0.27 14.70 13.31
CA ASN A 84 -1.45 14.00 13.83
C ASN A 84 -2.69 14.89 13.68
N LEU A 85 -3.51 14.63 12.65
CA LEU A 85 -4.83 15.24 12.56
C LEU A 85 -5.77 14.58 13.57
N ARG A 86 -6.48 15.44 14.29
CA ARG A 86 -7.27 15.12 15.47
C ARG A 86 -8.38 14.09 15.19
N ARG A 87 -8.60 13.30 16.23
CA ARG A 87 -9.71 12.39 16.53
C ARG A 87 -11.08 12.82 16.04
#